data_AF-A0A354R8Q8-F1
#
_entry.id   AF-A0A354R8Q8-F1
#
_cell.length_a   1.000
_cell.length_b   1.000
_cell.length_c   1.000
_cell.angle_alpha   90.00
_cell.angle_beta   90.00
_cell.angle_gamma   90.00
#
_symmetry.space_group_name_H-M   'P 1'
#
loop_
_entity.id
_entity.type
_entity.pdbx_description
1 polymer ?
#
loop_
_entity_poly.entity_id
_entity_poly.type
_entity_poly.pdbx_seq_one_letter_code
_entity_poly.pdbx_strand_id
1 'polypeptide(L)'
;MEEDSGFGSDEESSQSASGPAGVPVIPMIAVSNISFYDALKQVCELVGYKFKVQGSIIIVMHKNASTDEMVTRSYPVLSSFMDRMTSASSDMKEMKSSGFGGGSSRLGGDEESEGNQEKDWKEFFSLLGVQWPEGSSIMYIKTIGKLRVKNTYENLAELEQALTEMNADPKLIEIEARFVEVCQEDLNSLGFEWILNGDYALGL
;
A
#
# COMPACT_ATOMS: atom_id res chain seq x y z
N MET A 1 -65.71 50.37 22.49
CA MET A 1 -66.84 49.44 22.57
C MET A 1 -67.35 49.27 21.16
N GLU A 2 -67.35 48.10 20.53
CA GLU A 2 -67.03 46.70 20.86
C GLU A 2 -67.23 46.01 19.47
N GLU A 3 -66.26 45.23 18.99
CA GLU A 3 -66.29 43.75 18.94
C GLU A 3 -67.30 43.20 17.90
N ASP A 4 -66.82 42.67 16.77
CA ASP A 4 -66.50 41.24 16.52
C ASP A 4 -67.79 40.46 16.16
N SER A 5 -67.98 39.84 15.00
CA SER A 5 -67.30 38.62 14.52
C SER A 5 -68.07 38.08 13.32
N GLY A 6 -67.40 37.35 12.42
CA GLY A 6 -68.06 36.24 11.71
C GLY A 6 -67.74 36.03 10.23
N PHE A 7 -66.93 34.98 9.99
CA PHE A 7 -66.91 34.13 8.80
C PHE A 7 -66.09 34.65 7.59
N GLY A 8 -65.09 33.95 7.05
CA GLY A 8 -64.58 32.61 7.27
C GLY A 8 -63.24 32.45 6.56
N SER A 9 -62.49 31.48 7.04
CA SER A 9 -61.17 30.99 6.65
C SER A 9 -60.96 30.70 5.17
N ASP A 10 -59.92 31.28 4.58
CA ASP A 10 -59.17 30.67 3.48
C ASP A 10 -57.75 30.36 3.99
N GLU A 11 -57.62 29.22 4.66
CA GLU A 11 -56.36 28.50 4.71
C GLU A 11 -56.05 28.02 3.29
N GLU A 12 -55.05 28.64 2.66
CA GLU A 12 -54.42 28.09 1.45
C GLU A 12 -53.70 26.79 1.84
N SER A 13 -54.51 25.74 1.86
CA SER A 13 -54.11 24.37 2.06
C SER A 13 -53.21 23.95 0.89
N SER A 14 -51.97 23.65 1.24
CA SER A 14 -50.99 22.98 0.40
C SER A 14 -51.57 21.64 -0.05
N GLN A 15 -52.12 21.62 -1.27
CA GLN A 15 -52.57 20.40 -1.93
C GLN A 15 -51.36 19.52 -2.24
N SER A 16 -51.08 18.62 -1.32
CA SER A 16 -50.22 17.45 -1.52
C SER A 16 -50.92 16.52 -2.51
N ALA A 17 -50.52 16.57 -3.78
CA ALA A 17 -50.93 15.58 -4.77
C ALA A 17 -50.23 14.23 -4.46
N SER A 18 -51.00 13.27 -3.95
CA SER A 18 -50.57 11.90 -3.75
C SER A 18 -50.46 11.18 -5.10
N GLY A 19 -49.25 11.19 -5.68
CA GLY A 19 -48.88 10.28 -6.76
C GLY A 19 -48.72 8.83 -6.25
N PRO A 20 -48.87 7.81 -7.12
CA PRO A 20 -48.77 6.41 -6.72
C PRO A 20 -47.36 6.10 -6.19
N ALA A 21 -47.34 5.39 -5.07
CA ALA A 21 -46.14 5.00 -4.35
C ALA A 21 -45.13 4.26 -5.24
N GLY A 22 -43.89 4.75 -5.28
CA GLY A 22 -42.74 3.98 -5.74
C GLY A 22 -41.75 4.68 -6.69
N VAL A 23 -42.09 5.86 -7.23
CA VAL A 23 -41.12 6.64 -8.02
C VAL A 23 -40.54 7.75 -7.13
N PRO A 24 -39.22 7.86 -6.95
CA PRO A 24 -38.63 8.95 -6.20
C PRO A 24 -39.09 10.27 -6.82
N VAL A 25 -39.65 11.17 -5.99
CA VAL A 25 -40.04 12.51 -6.41
C VAL A 25 -38.76 13.22 -6.82
N ILE A 26 -38.53 13.32 -8.13
CA ILE A 26 -37.41 14.10 -8.66
C ILE A 26 -37.75 15.56 -8.40
N PRO A 27 -37.00 16.29 -7.56
CA PRO A 27 -37.26 17.70 -7.33
C PRO A 27 -37.14 18.44 -8.67
N MET A 28 -38.23 19.05 -9.10
CA MET A 28 -38.23 19.89 -10.30
C MET A 28 -37.35 21.11 -10.01
N ILE A 29 -36.22 21.18 -10.69
CA ILE A 29 -35.26 22.28 -10.57
C ILE A 29 -35.45 23.18 -11.80
N ALA A 30 -35.82 24.44 -11.57
CA ALA A 30 -35.86 25.47 -12.58
C ALA A 30 -34.65 26.40 -12.40
N VAL A 31 -33.67 26.31 -13.30
CA VAL A 31 -32.53 27.24 -13.35
C VAL A 31 -32.51 27.91 -14.72
N SER A 32 -32.29 29.22 -14.75
CA SER A 32 -32.19 30.02 -15.96
C SER A 32 -30.75 30.54 -16.14
N ASN A 33 -30.33 30.71 -17.41
CA ASN A 33 -29.04 31.29 -17.79
C ASN A 33 -27.80 30.50 -17.32
N ILE A 34 -27.80 29.17 -17.52
CA ILE A 34 -26.66 28.29 -17.24
C ILE A 34 -26.30 27.44 -18.46
N SER A 35 -25.02 27.05 -18.56
CA SER A 35 -24.59 26.12 -19.59
C SER A 35 -25.18 24.73 -19.33
N PHE A 36 -25.45 23.95 -20.39
CA PHE A 36 -25.97 22.58 -20.25
C PHE A 36 -25.05 21.71 -19.38
N TYR A 37 -23.75 21.93 -19.46
CA TYR A 37 -22.77 21.23 -18.63
C TYR A 37 -22.96 21.54 -17.14
N ASP A 38 -23.13 22.81 -16.78
CA ASP A 38 -23.36 23.23 -15.40
C ASP A 38 -24.73 22.76 -14.89
N ALA A 39 -25.76 22.81 -15.74
CA ALA A 39 -27.09 22.28 -15.44
C ALA A 39 -27.04 20.79 -15.11
N LEU A 40 -26.37 20.02 -15.97
CA LEU A 40 -26.21 18.58 -15.79
C LEU A 40 -25.43 18.26 -14.52
N LYS A 41 -24.36 19.01 -14.24
CA LYS A 41 -23.57 18.86 -13.02
C LYS A 41 -24.41 19.12 -11.77
N GLN A 42 -25.19 20.21 -11.74
CA GLN A 42 -26.03 20.56 -10.61
C GLN A 42 -27.10 19.50 -10.34
N VAL A 43 -27.75 18.98 -11.40
CA VAL A 43 -28.76 17.93 -11.29
C VAL A 43 -28.13 16.62 -10.82
N CYS A 44 -26.97 16.25 -11.37
CA CYS A 44 -26.24 15.06 -10.91
C CYS A 44 -25.83 15.17 -9.44
N GLU A 45 -25.34 16.33 -9.00
CA GLU A 45 -24.94 16.56 -7.61
C GLU A 45 -26.11 16.45 -6.62
N LEU A 46 -27.27 16.99 -6.96
CA LEU A 46 -28.46 16.95 -6.11
C LEU A 46 -29.07 15.54 -5.99
N VAL A 47 -29.05 14.77 -7.06
CA VAL A 47 -29.62 13.41 -7.08
C VAL A 47 -28.61 12.35 -6.62
N GLY A 48 -27.34 12.73 -6.41
CA GLY A 48 -26.28 11.80 -6.03
C GLY A 48 -25.85 10.89 -7.19
N TYR A 49 -25.73 11.47 -8.39
CA TYR A 49 -25.20 10.84 -9.60
C TYR A 49 -23.91 11.55 -10.03
N LYS A 50 -23.13 10.88 -10.87
CA LYS A 50 -21.93 11.40 -11.52
C LYS A 50 -22.01 11.12 -13.01
N PHE A 51 -21.43 11.99 -13.82
CA PHE A 51 -21.44 11.84 -15.27
C PHE A 51 -20.02 11.87 -15.84
N LYS A 52 -19.75 11.05 -16.85
CA LYS A 52 -18.50 11.03 -17.61
C LYS A 52 -18.82 11.38 -19.06
N VAL A 53 -18.10 12.33 -19.63
CA VAL A 53 -18.20 12.70 -21.05
C VAL A 53 -17.15 11.91 -21.83
N GLN A 54 -17.58 11.05 -22.75
CA GLN A 54 -16.70 10.30 -23.66
C GLN A 54 -17.05 10.66 -25.10
N GLY A 55 -16.29 11.58 -25.70
CA GLY A 55 -16.55 12.09 -27.05
C GLY A 55 -17.93 12.74 -27.14
N SER A 56 -18.84 12.11 -27.89
CA SER A 56 -20.22 12.58 -28.10
C SER A 56 -21.26 11.95 -27.16
N ILE A 57 -20.84 11.10 -26.20
CA ILE A 57 -21.74 10.36 -25.31
C ILE A 57 -21.53 10.81 -23.87
N ILE A 58 -22.62 10.93 -23.12
CA ILE A 58 -22.64 11.24 -21.70
C ILE A 58 -23.15 10.00 -20.96
N ILE A 59 -22.33 9.47 -20.06
CA ILE A 59 -22.67 8.31 -19.24
C ILE A 59 -23.01 8.81 -17.83
N VAL A 60 -24.26 8.63 -17.39
CA VAL A 60 -24.75 9.03 -16.06
C VAL A 60 -24.82 7.79 -15.17
N MET A 61 -24.18 7.85 -14.00
CA MET A 61 -24.03 6.73 -13.07
C MET A 61 -24.38 7.18 -11.66
N HIS A 62 -24.94 6.28 -10.84
CA HIS A 62 -25.16 6.57 -9.42
C HIS A 62 -23.81 6.83 -8.71
N LYS A 63 -23.77 7.70 -7.70
CA LYS A 63 -22.53 8.05 -6.98
C LYS A 63 -21.83 6.81 -6.38
N ASN A 64 -22.60 5.80 -5.99
CA ASN A 64 -22.10 4.52 -5.46
C ASN A 64 -21.77 3.48 -6.55
N ALA A 65 -22.17 3.70 -7.80
CA ALA A 65 -21.74 2.83 -8.90
C ALA A 65 -20.28 3.21 -9.22
N SER A 66 -19.34 2.31 -8.95
CA SER A 66 -17.92 2.49 -9.25
C SER A 66 -17.76 2.95 -10.70
N THR A 67 -17.25 4.18 -10.85
CA THR A 67 -17.01 4.82 -12.17
C THR A 67 -15.68 4.39 -12.75
N ASP A 68 -14.90 3.65 -11.99
CA ASP A 68 -13.60 3.29 -12.47
C ASP A 68 -13.71 2.10 -13.41
N GLU A 69 -13.65 2.44 -14.69
CA GLU A 69 -13.10 1.60 -15.73
C GLU A 69 -11.83 0.97 -15.17
N MET A 70 -11.95 -0.22 -14.57
CA MET A 70 -10.82 -0.92 -13.98
C MET A 70 -9.87 -1.28 -15.11
N VAL A 71 -8.73 -0.61 -15.14
CA VAL A 71 -7.72 -0.85 -16.15
C VAL A 71 -6.80 -1.95 -15.63
N THR A 72 -6.43 -2.87 -16.52
CA THR A 72 -5.36 -3.84 -16.25
C THR A 72 -4.06 -3.32 -16.83
N ARG A 73 -3.07 -3.01 -15.98
CA ARG A 73 -1.71 -2.65 -16.38
C ARG A 73 -0.71 -3.72 -15.97
N SER A 74 0.40 -3.80 -16.69
CA SER A 74 1.49 -4.74 -16.42
C SER A 74 2.78 -3.96 -16.18
N TYR A 75 3.40 -4.17 -15.03
CA TYR A 75 4.62 -3.49 -14.62
C TYR A 75 5.79 -4.47 -14.56
N PRO A 76 6.99 -4.09 -15.02
CA PRO A 76 8.20 -4.90 -14.80
C PRO A 76 8.61 -4.83 -13.33
N VAL A 77 8.91 -5.97 -12.72
CA VAL A 77 9.34 -6.07 -11.32
C VAL A 77 10.48 -7.08 -11.21
N LEU A 78 11.57 -6.70 -10.53
CA LEU A 78 12.72 -7.58 -10.28
C LEU A 78 12.34 -8.77 -9.38
N SER A 79 12.97 -9.93 -9.57
CA SER A 79 12.71 -11.10 -8.72
C SER A 79 13.10 -10.86 -7.25
N SER A 80 14.16 -10.09 -7.00
CA SER A 80 14.58 -9.70 -5.64
C SER A 80 13.54 -8.87 -4.89
N PHE A 81 12.59 -8.25 -5.60
CA PHE A 81 11.47 -7.56 -4.99
C PHE A 81 10.57 -8.52 -4.21
N MET A 82 10.34 -9.73 -4.75
CA MET A 82 9.52 -10.75 -4.09
C MET A 82 10.12 -11.18 -2.75
N ASP A 83 11.44 -11.36 -2.71
CA ASP A 83 12.13 -11.76 -1.48
C ASP A 83 12.00 -10.67 -0.42
N ARG A 84 12.23 -9.40 -0.79
CA ARG A 84 12.06 -8.25 0.09
C ARG A 84 10.64 -8.10 0.61
N MET A 85 9.66 -8.28 -0.27
CA MET A 85 8.25 -8.20 0.08
C MET A 85 7.85 -9.32 1.04
N THR A 86 8.28 -10.57 0.78
CA THR A 86 7.97 -11.72 1.63
C THR A 86 8.62 -11.58 3.02
N SER A 87 9.82 -11.00 3.09
CA SER A 87 10.44 -10.63 4.38
C SER A 87 9.62 -9.55 5.09
N ALA A 88 9.26 -8.47 4.39
CA ALA A 88 8.47 -7.38 4.98
C ALA A 88 7.07 -7.80 5.45
N SER A 89 6.40 -8.71 4.71
CA SER A 89 5.10 -9.26 5.13
C SER A 89 5.25 -10.19 6.33
N SER A 90 6.34 -10.97 6.41
CA SER A 90 6.64 -11.83 7.56
C SER A 90 6.93 -11.00 8.82
N ASP A 91 7.77 -9.96 8.71
CA ASP A 91 8.07 -9.04 9.81
C ASP A 91 6.81 -8.34 10.32
N MET A 92 5.91 -7.95 9.41
CA MET A 92 4.64 -7.34 9.77
C MET A 92 3.68 -8.33 10.45
N LYS A 93 3.66 -9.58 10.00
CA LYS A 93 2.88 -10.65 10.63
C LYS A 93 3.40 -10.95 12.03
N GLU A 94 4.72 -10.95 12.23
CA GLU A 94 5.33 -11.05 13.55
C GLU A 94 4.95 -9.86 14.44
N MET A 95 5.03 -8.62 13.94
CA MET A 95 4.67 -7.42 14.69
C MET A 95 3.17 -7.38 15.08
N LYS A 96 2.26 -7.83 14.20
CA LYS A 96 0.83 -7.98 14.52
C LYS A 96 0.56 -9.15 15.48
N SER A 97 1.41 -10.19 15.49
CA SER A 97 1.31 -11.31 16.41
C SER A 97 1.97 -11.07 17.78
N SER A 98 2.79 -10.02 17.91
CA SER A 98 3.42 -9.63 19.18
C SER A 98 2.46 -8.94 20.17
N GLY A 99 1.17 -8.86 19.84
CA GLY A 99 0.10 -8.60 20.80
C GLY A 99 -0.18 -9.86 21.64
N PHE A 100 0.54 -10.00 22.75
CA PHE A 100 0.22 -10.85 23.92
C PHE A 100 -0.55 -12.16 23.62
N GLY A 101 0.10 -13.15 23.01
CA GLY A 101 -0.50 -14.46 22.79
C GLY A 101 0.49 -15.49 22.27
N GLY A 102 1.31 -16.05 23.16
CA GLY A 102 2.25 -17.12 22.84
C GLY A 102 1.54 -18.38 22.32
N GLY A 103 2.04 -18.91 21.20
CA GLY A 103 1.57 -20.16 20.63
C GLY A 103 2.43 -20.58 19.45
N SER A 104 3.47 -21.37 19.74
CA SER A 104 4.29 -22.07 18.73
C SER A 104 3.41 -22.84 17.74
N SER A 105 3.51 -22.51 16.46
CA SER A 105 3.28 -23.50 15.39
C SER A 105 4.30 -23.31 14.28
N ARG A 106 5.44 -23.98 14.46
CA ARG A 106 6.20 -24.49 13.32
C ARG A 106 5.38 -25.65 12.74
N LEU A 107 4.62 -25.39 11.69
CA LEU A 107 4.11 -26.45 10.81
C LEU A 107 4.28 -26.00 9.36
N GLY A 108 5.11 -26.75 8.65
CA GLY A 108 5.23 -26.67 7.20
C GLY A 108 3.91 -27.05 6.53
N GLY A 109 3.72 -26.44 5.37
CA GLY A 109 2.64 -26.71 4.43
C GLY A 109 3.06 -26.16 3.08
N ASP A 110 3.89 -26.93 2.37
CA ASP A 110 3.85 -26.97 0.91
C ASP A 110 2.42 -27.40 0.55
N GLU A 111 1.64 -26.51 -0.08
CA GLU A 111 0.61 -26.80 -1.09
C GLU A 111 -0.20 -25.52 -1.41
N GLU A 112 -0.14 -25.12 -2.69
CA GLU A 112 -1.01 -24.16 -3.39
C GLU A 112 -0.94 -22.66 -2.97
N SER A 113 0.25 -22.08 -3.13
CA SER A 113 0.59 -20.69 -2.84
C SER A 113 0.27 -19.69 -3.98
N GLU A 114 -0.90 -19.75 -4.61
CA GLU A 114 -1.36 -18.67 -5.51
C GLU A 114 -2.34 -17.73 -4.78
N GLY A 115 -3.27 -18.29 -4.00
CA GLY A 115 -4.22 -17.50 -3.22
C GLY A 115 -3.61 -16.78 -2.00
N ASN A 116 -2.48 -17.29 -1.48
CA ASN A 116 -1.75 -16.61 -0.41
C ASN A 116 -0.93 -15.44 -0.96
N GLN A 117 -0.26 -15.63 -2.10
CA GLN A 117 0.52 -14.58 -2.74
C GLN A 117 -0.36 -13.38 -3.10
N GLU A 118 -1.52 -13.58 -3.76
CA GLU A 118 -2.41 -12.45 -4.09
C GLU A 118 -2.81 -11.64 -2.85
N LYS A 119 -3.07 -12.31 -1.72
CA LYS A 119 -3.40 -11.64 -0.45
C LYS A 119 -2.21 -10.86 0.09
N ASP A 120 -1.03 -11.47 0.13
CA ASP A 120 0.21 -10.81 0.56
C ASP A 120 0.48 -9.56 -0.30
N TRP A 121 0.26 -9.66 -1.61
CA TRP A 121 0.38 -8.54 -2.56
C TRP A 121 -0.61 -7.42 -2.26
N LYS A 122 -1.88 -7.76 -2.03
CA LYS A 122 -2.90 -6.78 -1.66
C LYS A 122 -2.58 -6.11 -0.33
N GLU A 123 -2.20 -6.87 0.69
CA GLU A 123 -1.87 -6.34 2.03
C GLU A 123 -0.65 -5.41 1.98
N PHE A 124 0.40 -5.81 1.27
CA PHE A 124 1.61 -5.02 1.12
C PHE A 124 1.35 -3.67 0.44
N PHE A 125 0.65 -3.68 -0.69
CA PHE A 125 0.31 -2.43 -1.38
C PHE A 125 -0.76 -1.61 -0.66
N SER A 126 -1.63 -2.24 0.14
CA SER A 126 -2.57 -1.52 1.01
C SER A 126 -1.85 -0.66 2.05
N LEU A 127 -0.71 -1.13 2.56
CA LEU A 127 0.12 -0.35 3.49
C LEU A 127 0.73 0.89 2.82
N LEU A 128 1.07 0.74 1.54
CA LEU A 128 1.66 1.82 0.73
C LEU A 128 0.62 2.85 0.26
N GLY A 129 -0.65 2.68 0.63
CA GLY A 129 -1.75 3.61 0.35
C GLY A 129 -2.74 3.11 -0.70
N VAL A 130 -2.37 2.09 -1.48
CA VAL A 130 -3.16 1.60 -2.62
C VAL A 130 -4.44 0.93 -2.14
N GLN A 131 -5.60 1.49 -2.49
CA GLN A 131 -6.90 0.90 -2.17
C GLN A 131 -7.29 -0.21 -3.15
N TRP A 132 -7.98 -1.24 -2.66
CA TRP A 132 -8.43 -2.39 -3.46
C TRP A 132 -9.96 -2.48 -3.48
N PRO A 133 -10.64 -1.79 -4.42
CA PRO A 133 -12.10 -1.88 -4.57
C PRO A 133 -12.54 -3.24 -5.12
N GLU A 134 -13.84 -3.53 -5.06
CA GLU A 134 -14.41 -4.78 -5.57
C GLU A 134 -14.10 -4.98 -7.06
N GLY A 135 -13.59 -6.17 -7.42
CA GLY A 135 -13.16 -6.50 -8.79
C GLY A 135 -11.70 -6.17 -9.12
N SER A 136 -10.95 -5.64 -8.15
CA SER A 136 -9.51 -5.45 -8.25
C SER A 136 -8.73 -6.75 -7.97
N SER A 137 -7.69 -6.97 -8.77
CA SER A 137 -6.85 -8.17 -8.69
C SER A 137 -5.39 -7.84 -8.96
N ILE A 138 -4.50 -8.54 -8.29
CA ILE A 138 -3.06 -8.43 -8.49
C ILE A 138 -2.49 -9.83 -8.70
N MET A 139 -1.67 -9.97 -9.74
CA MET A 139 -1.09 -11.25 -10.13
C MET A 139 0.35 -11.02 -10.55
N TYR A 140 1.28 -11.73 -9.93
CA TYR A 140 2.69 -11.69 -10.31
C TYR A 140 3.03 -12.90 -11.19
N ILE A 141 3.52 -12.63 -12.39
CA ILE A 141 3.94 -13.67 -13.34
C ILE A 141 5.46 -13.81 -13.26
N LYS A 142 5.93 -14.74 -12.41
CA LYS A 142 7.36 -14.99 -12.15
C LYS A 142 8.18 -15.32 -13.40
N THR A 143 7.58 -15.98 -14.39
CA THR A 143 8.27 -16.38 -15.63
C THR A 143 8.72 -15.19 -16.48
N ILE A 144 8.00 -14.07 -16.43
CA ILE A 144 8.27 -12.87 -17.23
C ILE A 144 8.67 -11.66 -16.37
N GLY A 145 8.71 -11.82 -15.04
CA GLY A 145 9.02 -10.74 -14.10
C GLY A 145 8.04 -9.56 -14.21
N LYS A 146 6.75 -9.83 -14.43
CA LYS A 146 5.72 -8.79 -14.57
C LYS A 146 4.63 -8.92 -13.53
N LEU A 147 4.28 -7.79 -12.94
CA LEU A 147 3.13 -7.64 -12.05
C LEU A 147 1.95 -7.13 -12.87
N ARG A 148 0.91 -7.95 -12.97
CA ARG A 148 -0.37 -7.60 -13.61
C ARG A 148 -1.32 -7.11 -12.54
N VAL A 149 -1.74 -5.85 -12.64
CA VAL A 149 -2.64 -5.22 -11.67
C VAL A 149 -3.88 -4.73 -12.39
N LYS A 150 -5.04 -5.10 -11.86
CA LYS A 150 -6.34 -4.59 -12.27
C LYS A 150 -6.89 -3.72 -11.15
N ASN A 151 -6.94 -2.41 -11.36
CA ASN A 151 -7.44 -1.45 -10.37
C ASN A 151 -7.89 -0.15 -11.06
N THR A 152 -8.26 0.85 -10.27
CA THR A 152 -8.59 2.20 -10.72
C THR A 152 -7.39 2.94 -11.27
N TYR A 153 -7.60 3.95 -12.12
CA TYR A 153 -6.49 4.75 -12.67
C TYR A 153 -5.69 5.46 -11.57
N GLU A 154 -6.38 5.99 -10.56
CA GLU A 154 -5.78 6.68 -9.41
C GLU A 154 -4.93 5.72 -8.56
N ASN A 155 -5.47 4.54 -8.22
CA ASN A 155 -4.74 3.54 -7.44
C ASN A 155 -3.55 2.96 -8.22
N LEU A 156 -3.64 2.88 -9.54
CA LEU A 156 -2.51 2.45 -10.39
C LEU A 156 -1.37 3.48 -10.38
N ALA A 157 -1.67 4.79 -10.27
CA ALA A 157 -0.64 5.83 -10.17
C ALA A 157 0.13 5.75 -8.83
N GLU A 158 -0.57 5.53 -7.73
CA GLU A 158 0.05 5.32 -6.41
C GLU A 158 0.92 4.05 -6.40
N LEU A 159 0.43 2.96 -7.02
CA LEU A 159 1.18 1.72 -7.17
C LEU A 159 2.43 1.90 -8.04
N GLU A 160 2.36 2.67 -9.12
CA GLU A 160 3.51 3.01 -9.97
C GLU A 160 4.59 3.78 -9.20
N GLN A 161 4.17 4.75 -8.38
CA GLN A 161 5.08 5.50 -7.53
C GLN A 161 5.77 4.58 -6.52
N ALA A 162 5.01 3.73 -5.82
CA ALA A 162 5.54 2.77 -4.87
C ALA A 162 6.52 1.77 -5.51
N LEU A 163 6.19 1.26 -6.70
CA LEU A 163 7.08 0.38 -7.46
C LEU A 163 8.38 1.09 -7.86
N THR A 164 8.32 2.35 -8.27
CA THR A 164 9.50 3.13 -8.68
C THR A 164 10.48 3.31 -7.51
N GLU A 165 9.97 3.57 -6.31
CA GLU A 165 10.81 3.74 -5.12
C GLU A 165 11.51 2.43 -4.70
N MET A 166 10.79 1.31 -4.77
CA MET A 166 11.31 0.03 -4.29
C MET A 166 12.15 -0.75 -5.32
N ASN A 167 11.92 -0.52 -6.61
CA ASN A 167 12.64 -1.19 -7.70
C ASN A 167 14.02 -0.58 -7.95
N ALA A 168 14.61 0.11 -6.97
CA ALA A 168 15.95 0.63 -7.03
C ALA A 168 16.98 -0.51 -7.13
N ASP A 169 17.88 -0.40 -8.11
CA ASP A 169 18.96 -1.36 -8.31
C ASP A 169 19.85 -1.48 -7.05
N PRO A 170 20.24 -2.71 -6.65
CA PRO A 170 21.10 -2.89 -5.49
C PRO A 170 22.47 -2.24 -5.73
N LYS A 171 22.91 -1.41 -4.79
CA LYS A 171 24.26 -0.81 -4.82
C LYS A 171 25.30 -1.85 -4.41
N LEU A 172 26.23 -2.15 -5.30
CA LEU A 172 27.38 -3.01 -5.00
C LEU A 172 28.41 -2.20 -4.20
N ILE A 173 28.87 -2.74 -3.06
CA ILE A 173 29.98 -2.18 -2.28
C ILE A 173 31.15 -3.16 -2.27
N GLU A 174 32.36 -2.64 -2.44
CA GLU A 174 33.60 -3.39 -2.28
C GLU A 174 34.12 -3.19 -0.86
N ILE A 175 34.38 -4.30 -0.15
CA ILE A 175 34.87 -4.28 1.23
C ILE A 175 36.32 -4.77 1.19
N GLU A 176 37.29 -3.89 1.46
CA GLU A 176 38.70 -4.25 1.63
C GLU A 176 39.08 -4.14 3.11
N ALA A 177 39.58 -5.23 3.69
CA ALA A 177 40.18 -5.25 5.02
C ALA A 177 41.66 -5.64 4.91
N ARG A 178 42.55 -4.86 5.53
CA ARG A 178 43.98 -5.17 5.64
C ARG A 178 44.32 -5.47 7.09
N PHE A 179 44.78 -6.69 7.35
CA PHE A 179 45.28 -7.10 8.66
C PHE A 179 46.81 -7.08 8.65
N VAL A 180 47.40 -6.38 9.61
CA VAL A 180 48.85 -6.37 9.82
C VAL A 180 49.10 -6.87 11.24
N GLU A 181 49.77 -8.01 11.35
CA GLU A 181 50.22 -8.57 12.61
C GLU A 181 51.74 -8.38 12.70
N VAL A 182 52.21 -7.82 13.82
CA VAL A 182 53.65 -7.63 14.09
C VAL A 182 54.01 -8.49 15.31
N CYS A 183 54.62 -9.64 15.07
CA CYS A 183 55.24 -10.44 16.11
C CYS A 183 56.70 -10.01 16.26
N GLN A 184 57.03 -9.33 17.36
CA GLN A 184 58.41 -9.00 17.71
C GLN A 184 58.84 -9.87 18.89
N GLU A 185 59.65 -10.91 18.61
CA GLU A 185 60.38 -11.65 19.63
C GLU A 185 61.81 -11.13 19.70
N ASP A 186 62.07 -10.16 20.57
CA ASP A 186 63.44 -9.74 20.88
C ASP A 186 63.98 -10.59 22.04
N LEU A 187 64.66 -11.68 21.70
CA LEU A 187 65.31 -12.58 22.65
C LEU A 187 66.76 -12.11 22.88
N ASN A 188 66.97 -11.32 23.93
CA ASN A 188 68.32 -11.00 24.40
C ASN A 188 68.91 -12.20 25.16
N SER A 189 69.84 -12.93 24.55
CA SER A 189 70.56 -14.03 25.19
C SER A 189 71.66 -13.50 26.12
N LEU A 190 71.60 -13.86 27.40
CA LEU A 190 72.63 -13.56 28.39
C LEU A 190 73.56 -14.78 28.54
N GLY A 191 74.80 -14.66 28.09
CA GLY A 191 75.84 -15.69 28.29
C GLY A 191 76.66 -15.40 29.55
N PHE A 192 76.76 -16.37 30.45
CA PHE A 192 77.66 -16.28 31.61
C PHE A 192 78.93 -17.10 31.36
N GLU A 193 80.09 -16.46 31.49
CA GLU A 193 81.40 -17.11 31.52
C GLU A 193 81.84 -17.28 32.98
N TRP A 194 82.13 -18.51 33.38
CA TRP A 194 82.65 -18.81 34.71
C TRP A 194 84.14 -19.19 34.60
N ILE A 195 85.03 -18.31 35.07
CA ILE A 195 86.46 -18.59 35.20
C ILE A 195 86.74 -19.05 36.63
N LEU A 196 87.22 -20.28 36.78
CA LEU A 196 87.64 -20.84 38.06
C LEU A 196 89.14 -20.60 38.26
N ASN A 197 89.52 -19.54 38.99
CA ASN A 197 90.89 -19.36 39.46
C ASN A 197 91.12 -20.18 40.73
N GLY A 198 91.20 -21.51 40.57
CA GLY A 198 91.61 -22.42 41.64
C GLY A 198 93.11 -22.63 41.60
N ASP A 199 93.83 -22.01 42.53
CA ASP A 199 95.23 -22.36 42.81
C ASP A 199 95.22 -23.64 43.67
N TYR A 200 95.07 -24.79 43.02
CA TYR A 200 95.17 -26.08 43.70
C TYR A 200 96.63 -26.52 43.69
N ALA A 201 97.34 -26.20 44.78
CA ALA A 201 98.64 -26.78 45.06
C ALA A 201 98.46 -28.29 45.33
N LEU A 202 98.68 -29.12 44.31
CA LEU A 202 98.90 -30.55 44.53
C LEU A 202 100.31 -30.71 45.10
N GLY A 203 100.39 -30.73 46.43
CA GLY A 203 101.54 -31.26 47.13
C GLY A 203 101.62 -32.77 46.87
N LEU A 204 102.65 -33.17 46.11
CA LEU A 204 103.35 -34.46 46.19
C LEU A 204 104.76 -34.28 45.63
#